data_AF-A0A7A6KWX9-F1
#
_entry.id   AF-A0A7A6KWX9-F1
#
_cell.length_a   1.000
_cell.length_b   1.000
_cell.length_c   1.000
_cell.angle_alpha   90.00
_cell.angle_beta   90.00
_cell.angle_gamma   90.00
#
_symmetry.space_group_name_H-M   'P 1'
#
loop_
_entity.id
_entity.type
_entity.pdbx_description
1 polymer ?
#
loop_
_entity_poly.entity_id
_entity_poly.type
_entity_poly.pdbx_seq_one_letter_code
_entity_poly.pdbx_strand_id
1 'polypeptide(L)'
;MATLPDEAWERARRRAEIISPLAQSETVGHEAADMAAQALGLSRRQVYVLIRRARQGSGLVTDLVPGQSGGGKGKGRLPEPVERVIHELLQKRFLTKQKRSLAAFHREVTQVCKAQKLRVPARNTVALRIASLDPRKVIRRREGQDAARDLQGVGGEPPAVTAPLEQVQIDHTVIDLIVVDDRDRQPIGRPYLTLAIDVFTRCVLGMVVTLEAPSAVSVGLCLVHVACDKRPWLEGLNVEMDWQMSGKPLLLYLDNAAEFKSEALRRGCEQHGIRLDYRPLGQPHYGGIVERIIGTAMQMIHDELPGTTFSNPDQRGDYDSENKAALTLRELERWLTLAVGTYHGSVHNGLLQPPAARWAEAVARVGVPAVVTRATSFLVDFLPILRRTLTRTGFVIDHIHYYA
;
A
#
# COMPACT_ATOMS: atom_id res chain seq x y z
N MET A 1 -18.09 -29.11 -4.63
CA MET A 1 -17.45 -29.76 -5.80
C MET A 1 -17.43 -28.87 -7.05
N ALA A 2 -18.29 -27.85 -7.17
CA ALA A 2 -18.34 -26.94 -8.33
C ALA A 2 -17.63 -25.57 -8.13
N THR A 3 -16.62 -25.50 -7.27
CA THR A 3 -15.97 -24.21 -6.87
C THR A 3 -14.47 -24.15 -7.16
N LEU A 4 -13.90 -25.15 -7.83
CA LEU A 4 -12.49 -25.15 -8.24
C LEU A 4 -12.37 -24.47 -9.62
N PRO A 5 -11.46 -23.50 -9.80
CA PRO A 5 -11.19 -22.92 -11.11
C PRO A 5 -10.79 -24.01 -12.13
N ASP A 6 -11.25 -23.89 -13.38
CA ASP A 6 -11.04 -24.89 -14.44
C ASP A 6 -9.55 -25.23 -14.64
N GLU A 7 -8.67 -24.24 -14.53
CA GLU A 7 -7.23 -24.41 -14.67
C GLU A 7 -6.61 -25.22 -13.50
N ALA A 8 -7.20 -25.14 -12.30
CA ALA A 8 -6.77 -25.93 -11.14
C ALA A 8 -7.29 -27.37 -11.25
N TRP A 9 -8.48 -27.55 -11.83
CA TRP A 9 -9.06 -28.86 -12.14
C TRP A 9 -8.25 -29.60 -13.21
N GLU A 10 -7.90 -28.91 -14.30
CA GLU A 10 -7.11 -29.50 -15.40
C GLU A 10 -5.70 -29.90 -14.94
N ARG A 11 -5.07 -29.07 -14.10
CA ARG A 11 -3.80 -29.41 -13.45
C ARG A 11 -3.91 -30.60 -12.48
N ALA A 12 -5.01 -30.73 -11.76
CA ALA A 12 -5.26 -31.87 -10.88
C ALA A 12 -5.49 -33.16 -11.69
N ARG A 13 -6.23 -33.08 -12.79
CA ARG A 13 -6.48 -34.18 -13.74
C ARG A 13 -5.18 -34.71 -14.33
N ARG A 14 -4.34 -33.81 -14.87
CA ARG A 14 -3.01 -34.15 -15.41
C ARG A 14 -2.10 -34.80 -14.37
N ARG A 15 -2.17 -34.37 -13.11
CA ARG A 15 -1.45 -35.03 -11.99
C ARG A 15 -2.01 -36.41 -11.69
N ALA A 16 -3.32 -36.57 -11.70
CA ALA A 16 -3.97 -37.85 -11.44
C ALA A 16 -3.61 -38.91 -12.49
N GLU A 17 -3.56 -38.54 -13.77
CA GLU A 17 -3.16 -39.46 -14.85
C GLU A 17 -1.76 -40.05 -14.63
N ILE A 18 -0.81 -39.22 -14.19
CA ILE A 18 0.59 -39.63 -14.04
C ILE A 18 0.86 -40.27 -12.67
N ILE A 19 0.21 -39.80 -11.61
CA ILE A 19 0.51 -40.24 -10.23
C ILE A 19 -0.30 -41.48 -9.81
N SER A 20 -1.51 -41.68 -10.35
CA SER A 20 -2.37 -42.80 -9.92
C SER A 20 -1.76 -44.19 -10.18
N PRO A 21 -1.15 -44.46 -11.36
CA PRO A 21 -0.48 -45.75 -11.60
C PRO A 21 0.69 -45.99 -10.64
N LEU A 22 1.45 -44.94 -10.31
CA LEU A 22 2.56 -45.01 -9.36
C LEU A 22 2.08 -45.22 -7.93
N ALA A 23 0.92 -44.68 -7.58
CA ALA A 23 0.32 -44.85 -6.25
C ALA A 23 -0.14 -46.30 -5.98
N GLN A 24 -0.53 -47.04 -7.03
CA GLN A 24 -0.98 -48.44 -6.96
C GLN A 24 0.16 -49.46 -6.82
N SER A 25 1.38 -49.13 -7.25
CA SER A 25 2.55 -49.98 -7.01
C SER A 25 2.90 -49.99 -5.51
N GLU A 26 3.31 -51.13 -4.94
CA GLU A 26 3.80 -51.18 -3.55
C GLU A 26 5.06 -50.32 -3.37
N THR A 27 5.99 -50.40 -4.32
CA THR A 27 7.25 -49.64 -4.31
C THR A 27 7.39 -48.82 -5.59
N VAL A 28 7.86 -47.57 -5.44
CA VAL A 28 8.12 -46.66 -6.58
C VAL A 28 9.61 -46.34 -6.60
N GLY A 29 10.31 -46.94 -7.57
CA GLY A 29 11.73 -46.72 -7.81
C GLY A 29 12.06 -45.29 -8.24
N HIS A 30 13.32 -44.89 -8.07
CA HIS A 30 13.77 -43.53 -8.38
C HIS A 30 13.57 -43.15 -9.85
N GLU A 31 13.82 -44.07 -10.80
CA GLU A 31 13.64 -43.81 -12.24
C GLU A 31 12.18 -43.49 -12.60
N ALA A 32 11.22 -44.25 -12.06
CA ALA A 32 9.80 -44.01 -12.27
C ALA A 32 9.35 -42.65 -11.68
N ALA A 33 9.90 -42.28 -10.52
CA ALA A 33 9.63 -40.98 -9.91
C ALA A 33 10.26 -39.82 -10.70
N ASP A 34 11.42 -40.02 -11.33
CA ASP A 34 12.07 -39.03 -12.19
C ASP A 34 11.33 -38.78 -13.50
N MET A 35 10.83 -39.83 -14.15
CA MET A 35 10.01 -39.69 -15.34
C MET A 35 8.72 -38.91 -15.05
N ALA A 36 8.07 -39.18 -13.93
CA ALA A 36 6.89 -38.43 -13.48
C ALA A 36 7.23 -36.97 -13.11
N ALA A 37 8.41 -36.74 -12.53
CA ALA A 37 8.91 -35.40 -12.20
C ALA A 37 9.11 -34.56 -13.47
N GLN A 38 9.73 -35.15 -14.50
CA GLN A 38 9.95 -34.49 -15.79
C GLN A 38 8.62 -34.21 -16.52
N ALA A 39 7.70 -35.18 -16.55
CA ALA A 39 6.39 -35.01 -17.21
C ALA A 39 5.52 -33.92 -16.55
N LEU A 40 5.61 -33.77 -15.23
CA LEU A 40 4.83 -32.80 -14.46
C LEU A 40 5.54 -31.45 -14.22
N GLY A 41 6.82 -31.33 -14.58
CA GLY A 41 7.63 -30.14 -14.26
C GLY A 41 7.83 -29.94 -12.76
N LEU A 42 7.96 -31.03 -12.00
CA LEU A 42 8.08 -31.03 -10.54
C LEU A 42 9.42 -31.65 -10.11
N SER A 43 9.81 -31.45 -8.86
CA SER A 43 10.93 -32.18 -8.25
C SER A 43 10.51 -33.61 -7.88
N ARG A 44 11.47 -34.56 -7.90
CA ARG A 44 11.27 -35.94 -7.40
C ARG A 44 10.64 -35.98 -6.00
N ARG A 45 11.03 -35.05 -5.12
CA ARG A 45 10.45 -34.87 -3.78
C ARG A 45 8.95 -34.57 -3.84
N GLN A 46 8.52 -33.66 -4.73
CA GLN A 46 7.11 -33.32 -4.90
C GLN A 46 6.30 -34.49 -5.46
N VAL A 47 6.89 -35.31 -6.35
CA VAL A 47 6.26 -36.53 -6.86
C VAL A 47 5.99 -37.52 -5.73
N TYR A 48 6.95 -37.79 -4.83
CA TYR A 48 6.71 -38.65 -3.67
C TYR A 48 5.65 -38.08 -2.71
N VAL A 49 5.55 -36.76 -2.57
CA VAL A 49 4.48 -36.11 -1.79
C VAL A 49 3.12 -36.35 -2.44
N LEU A 50 3.02 -36.25 -3.77
CA LEU A 50 1.77 -36.52 -4.50
C LEU A 50 1.38 -38.00 -4.45
N ILE A 51 2.34 -38.93 -4.58
CA ILE A 51 2.11 -40.37 -4.42
C ILE A 51 1.59 -40.67 -3.01
N ARG A 52 2.21 -40.08 -1.97
CA ARG A 52 1.74 -40.24 -0.59
C ARG A 52 0.32 -39.70 -0.41
N ARG A 53 -0.01 -38.54 -1.00
CA ARG A 53 -1.37 -37.97 -0.96
C ARG A 53 -2.38 -38.85 -1.69
N ALA A 54 -2.03 -39.39 -2.86
CA ALA A 54 -2.89 -40.31 -3.60
C ALA A 54 -3.17 -41.61 -2.81
N ARG A 55 -2.16 -42.17 -2.14
CA ARG A 55 -2.30 -43.36 -1.28
C ARG A 55 -3.10 -43.10 0.01
N GLN A 56 -3.01 -41.90 0.56
CA GLN A 56 -3.72 -41.50 1.79
C GLN A 56 -5.11 -40.94 1.52
N GLY A 57 -5.40 -40.57 0.27
CA GLY A 57 -6.67 -40.03 -0.17
C GLY A 57 -7.71 -41.10 -0.50
N SER A 58 -8.80 -40.65 -1.08
CA SER A 58 -9.92 -41.47 -1.55
C SER A 58 -9.72 -42.05 -2.96
N GLY A 59 -8.61 -41.70 -3.62
CA GLY A 59 -8.34 -42.07 -5.02
C GLY A 59 -9.03 -41.16 -6.04
N LEU A 60 -9.53 -40.00 -5.60
CA LEU A 60 -10.21 -39.02 -6.45
C LEU A 60 -9.24 -37.94 -6.96
N VAL A 61 -9.55 -37.34 -8.11
CA VAL A 61 -8.77 -36.23 -8.71
C VAL A 61 -8.60 -35.05 -7.74
N THR A 62 -9.58 -34.86 -6.84
CA THR A 62 -9.55 -33.82 -5.79
C THR A 62 -8.39 -33.97 -4.81
N ASP A 63 -7.85 -35.17 -4.63
CA ASP A 63 -6.75 -35.46 -3.69
C ASP A 63 -5.39 -34.91 -4.20
N LEU A 64 -5.32 -34.59 -5.49
CA LEU A 64 -4.11 -34.11 -6.19
C LEU A 64 -4.18 -32.63 -6.59
N VAL A 65 -5.23 -31.92 -6.14
CA VAL A 65 -5.36 -30.47 -6.27
C VAL A 65 -4.18 -29.79 -5.56
N PRO A 66 -3.54 -28.77 -6.17
CA PRO A 66 -2.51 -27.98 -5.51
C PRO A 66 -3.01 -27.48 -4.14
N GLY A 67 -2.29 -27.80 -3.07
CA GLY A 67 -2.62 -27.25 -1.76
C GLY A 67 -2.38 -25.74 -1.80
N GLN A 68 -3.40 -24.93 -1.50
CA GLN A 68 -3.18 -23.50 -1.27
C GLN A 68 -2.25 -23.36 -0.06
N SER A 69 -1.04 -22.86 -0.28
CA SER A 69 -0.12 -22.53 0.80
C SER A 69 -0.72 -21.41 1.64
N GLY A 70 -1.12 -21.71 2.88
CA GLY A 70 -1.69 -20.76 3.83
C GLY A 70 -0.70 -19.72 4.38
N GLY A 71 0.31 -19.31 3.62
CA GLY A 71 1.36 -18.43 4.12
C GLY A 71 2.15 -17.72 3.03
N GLY A 72 1.68 -16.55 2.62
CA GLY A 72 2.47 -15.53 1.93
C GLY A 72 2.65 -14.29 2.81
N LYS A 73 3.74 -13.52 2.59
CA LYS A 73 3.97 -12.20 3.19
C LYS A 73 2.73 -11.30 2.98
N GLY A 74 2.37 -10.51 3.98
CA GLY A 74 1.23 -9.58 3.92
C GLY A 74 -0.11 -10.10 4.49
N LYS A 75 -0.29 -11.42 4.62
CA LYS A 75 -1.41 -11.96 5.40
C LYS A 75 -0.98 -12.14 6.86
N GLY A 76 -1.74 -11.55 7.79
CA GLY A 76 -1.49 -11.71 9.23
C GLY A 76 -1.32 -13.20 9.57
N ARG A 77 -0.13 -13.59 10.04
CA ARG A 77 0.20 -15.00 10.38
C ARG A 77 -0.61 -15.56 11.54
N LEU A 78 -1.43 -14.73 12.17
CA LEU A 78 -2.28 -15.12 13.28
C LEU A 78 -3.68 -15.46 12.74
N PRO A 79 -4.23 -16.62 13.12
CA PRO A 79 -5.64 -16.92 12.88
C PRO A 79 -6.52 -15.78 13.39
N GLU A 80 -7.57 -15.42 12.64
CA GLU A 80 -8.52 -14.36 13.01
C GLU A 80 -9.03 -14.43 14.45
N PRO A 81 -9.30 -15.63 15.04
CA PRO A 81 -9.66 -15.74 16.46
C PRO A 81 -8.60 -15.20 17.41
N VAL A 82 -7.31 -15.37 17.09
CA VAL A 82 -6.18 -14.90 17.92
C VAL A 82 -6.04 -13.38 17.82
N GLU A 83 -6.21 -12.81 16.63
CA GLU A 83 -6.22 -11.35 16.46
C GLU A 83 -7.37 -10.70 17.23
N ARG A 84 -8.55 -11.32 17.21
CA ARG A 84 -9.72 -10.84 17.97
C ARG A 84 -9.44 -10.82 19.47
N VAL A 85 -8.84 -11.87 20.01
CA VAL A 85 -8.41 -11.95 21.42
C VAL A 85 -7.40 -10.86 21.76
N ILE A 86 -6.39 -10.62 20.90
CA ILE A 86 -5.40 -9.56 21.12
C ILE A 86 -6.09 -8.19 21.14
N HIS A 87 -6.96 -7.91 20.19
CA HIS A 87 -7.66 -6.62 20.08
C HIS A 87 -8.56 -6.37 21.30
N GLU A 88 -9.33 -7.37 21.72
CA GLU A 88 -10.23 -7.26 22.87
C GLU A 88 -9.46 -7.00 24.16
N LEU A 89 -8.39 -7.76 24.42
CA LEU A 89 -7.55 -7.58 25.59
C LEU A 89 -6.77 -6.26 25.54
N LEU A 90 -6.34 -5.81 24.36
CA LEU A 90 -5.71 -4.50 24.17
C LEU A 90 -6.61 -3.39 24.70
N GLN A 91 -7.88 -3.39 24.31
CA GLN A 91 -8.83 -2.36 24.76
C GLN A 91 -9.18 -2.49 26.26
N LYS A 92 -9.44 -3.70 26.74
CA LYS A 92 -9.94 -3.93 28.11
C LYS A 92 -8.85 -3.84 29.18
N ARG A 93 -7.61 -4.22 28.86
CA ARG A 93 -6.55 -4.45 29.86
C ARG A 93 -5.29 -3.63 29.62
N PHE A 94 -4.87 -3.45 28.37
CA PHE A 94 -3.62 -2.74 28.06
C PHE A 94 -3.80 -1.22 28.00
N LEU A 95 -4.86 -0.75 27.35
CA LEU A 95 -5.20 0.67 27.20
C LEU A 95 -5.95 1.20 28.43
N THR A 96 -5.34 1.04 29.61
CA THR A 96 -5.90 1.46 30.90
C THR A 96 -4.87 2.25 31.71
N LYS A 97 -5.34 3.08 32.66
CA LYS A 97 -4.48 3.84 33.58
C LYS A 97 -3.57 2.98 34.46
N GLN A 98 -3.84 1.67 34.55
CA GLN A 98 -3.01 0.72 35.31
C GLN A 98 -1.64 0.46 34.65
N LYS A 99 -1.41 0.92 33.41
CA LYS A 99 -0.13 0.84 32.69
C LYS A 99 0.53 -0.54 32.71
N ARG A 100 -0.23 -1.63 32.56
CA ARG A 100 0.32 -3.00 32.55
C ARG A 100 1.50 -3.14 31.57
N SER A 101 2.56 -3.81 32.02
CA SER A 101 3.75 -4.03 31.20
C SER A 101 3.45 -5.00 30.04
N LEU A 102 4.22 -4.90 28.96
CA LEU A 102 4.12 -5.81 27.81
C LEU A 102 4.20 -7.30 28.25
N ALA A 103 5.05 -7.61 29.22
CA ALA A 103 5.21 -8.96 29.75
C ALA A 103 3.99 -9.44 30.54
N ALA A 104 3.29 -8.55 31.26
CA ALA A 104 2.04 -8.90 31.93
C ALA A 104 0.90 -9.08 30.92
N PHE A 105 0.83 -8.20 29.92
CA PHE A 105 -0.16 -8.29 28.85
C PHE A 105 -0.02 -9.56 28.01
N HIS A 106 1.22 -9.90 27.61
CA HIS A 106 1.49 -11.13 26.85
C HIS A 106 1.14 -12.40 27.63
N ARG A 107 1.36 -12.43 28.95
CA ARG A 107 0.93 -13.54 29.81
C ARG A 107 -0.57 -13.74 29.81
N GLU A 108 -1.34 -12.66 29.85
CA GLU A 108 -2.80 -12.69 29.82
C GLU A 108 -3.34 -13.14 28.46
N VAL A 109 -2.78 -12.60 27.37
CA VAL A 109 -3.06 -13.09 26.00
C VAL A 109 -2.78 -14.59 25.90
N THR A 110 -1.66 -15.04 26.47
CA THR A 110 -1.30 -16.47 26.51
C THR A 110 -2.33 -17.32 27.26
N GLN A 111 -2.81 -16.84 28.42
CA GLN A 111 -3.84 -17.55 29.20
C GLN A 111 -5.16 -17.66 28.45
N VAL A 112 -5.64 -16.56 27.85
CA VAL A 112 -6.91 -16.57 27.09
C VAL A 112 -6.81 -17.44 25.85
N CYS A 113 -5.70 -17.35 25.10
CA CYS A 113 -5.46 -18.24 23.96
C CYS A 113 -5.44 -19.72 24.38
N LYS A 114 -4.77 -20.06 25.50
CA LYS A 114 -4.77 -21.44 26.02
C LYS A 114 -6.16 -21.93 26.44
N ALA A 115 -6.93 -21.09 27.14
CA ALA A 115 -8.29 -21.42 27.56
C ALA A 115 -9.22 -21.67 26.36
N GLN A 116 -9.04 -20.92 25.28
CA GLN A 116 -9.79 -21.08 24.03
C GLN A 116 -9.17 -22.10 23.05
N LYS A 117 -8.14 -22.85 23.47
CA LYS A 117 -7.40 -23.82 22.64
C LYS A 117 -6.84 -23.23 21.34
N LEU A 118 -6.49 -21.94 21.36
CA LEU A 118 -5.89 -21.21 20.25
C LEU A 118 -4.36 -21.20 20.32
N ARG A 119 -3.71 -21.09 19.15
CA ARG A 119 -2.25 -20.98 19.07
C ARG A 119 -1.77 -19.68 19.69
N VAL A 120 -0.87 -19.80 20.67
CA VAL A 120 -0.34 -18.64 21.41
C VAL A 120 0.56 -17.79 20.50
N PRO A 121 0.33 -16.47 20.40
CA PRO A 121 1.18 -15.56 19.66
C PRO A 121 2.52 -15.34 20.37
N ALA A 122 3.59 -15.15 19.59
CA ALA A 122 4.89 -14.78 20.13
C ALA A 122 4.85 -13.37 20.75
N ARG A 123 5.69 -13.12 21.76
CA ARG A 123 5.74 -11.83 22.47
C ARG A 123 6.01 -10.66 21.51
N ASN A 124 6.91 -10.84 20.54
CA ASN A 124 7.18 -9.82 19.51
C ASN A 124 5.97 -9.54 18.63
N THR A 125 5.14 -10.53 18.33
CA THR A 125 3.91 -10.32 17.55
C THR A 125 2.93 -9.41 18.29
N VAL A 126 2.77 -9.62 19.60
CA VAL A 126 1.94 -8.75 20.44
C VAL A 126 2.55 -7.35 20.57
N ALA A 127 3.88 -7.25 20.69
CA ALA A 127 4.59 -5.96 20.73
C ALA A 127 4.39 -5.15 19.45
N LEU A 128 4.47 -5.80 18.27
CA LEU A 128 4.23 -5.16 16.98
C LEU A 128 2.77 -4.68 16.85
N ARG A 129 1.79 -5.42 17.39
CA ARG A 129 0.39 -4.97 17.43
C ARG A 129 0.21 -3.73 18.31
N ILE A 130 0.91 -3.66 19.44
CA ILE A 130 0.93 -2.44 20.27
C ILE A 130 1.60 -1.28 19.53
N ALA A 131 2.73 -1.51 18.87
CA ALA A 131 3.46 -0.48 18.11
C ALA A 131 2.67 0.05 16.91
N SER A 132 1.75 -0.75 16.36
CA SER A 132 0.85 -0.32 15.28
C SER A 132 -0.29 0.61 15.73
N LEU A 133 -0.52 0.74 17.04
CA LEU A 133 -1.52 1.66 17.59
C LEU A 133 -1.02 3.11 17.50
N ASP A 134 -1.97 4.04 17.36
CA ASP A 134 -1.67 5.47 17.47
C ASP A 134 -1.05 5.79 18.84
N PRO A 135 0.21 6.26 18.90
CA PRO A 135 0.90 6.57 20.15
C PRO A 135 0.12 7.52 21.05
N ARG A 136 -0.66 8.45 20.48
CA ARG A 136 -1.49 9.40 21.25
C ARG A 136 -2.67 8.73 21.94
N LYS A 137 -3.33 7.77 21.29
CA LYS A 137 -4.41 6.98 21.91
C LYS A 137 -3.88 6.12 23.05
N VAL A 138 -2.68 5.58 22.90
CA VAL A 138 -1.99 4.81 23.94
C VAL A 138 -1.66 5.71 25.14
N ILE A 139 -1.02 6.87 24.91
CA ILE A 139 -0.64 7.82 25.96
C ILE A 139 -1.88 8.38 26.67
N ARG A 140 -2.89 8.87 25.94
CA ARG A 140 -4.12 9.41 26.54
C ARG A 140 -4.83 8.42 27.45
N ARG A 141 -4.95 7.15 27.02
CA ARG A 141 -5.62 6.11 27.81
C ARG A 141 -4.78 5.59 28.98
N ARG A 142 -3.44 5.62 28.87
CA ARG A 142 -2.54 5.05 29.87
C ARG A 142 -2.01 6.08 30.87
N GLU A 143 -1.79 7.31 30.45
CA GLU A 143 -1.06 8.34 31.21
C GLU A 143 -1.94 9.51 31.64
N GLY A 144 -3.17 9.59 31.11
CA GLY A 144 -4.11 10.67 31.43
C GLY A 144 -4.00 11.86 30.48
N GLN A 145 -4.90 12.82 30.68
CA GLN A 145 -5.08 13.96 29.78
C GLN A 145 -3.91 14.96 29.86
N ASP A 146 -3.26 15.07 31.02
CA ASP A 146 -2.15 16.01 31.26
C ASP A 146 -0.82 15.56 30.63
N ALA A 147 -0.48 14.27 30.65
CA ALA A 147 0.70 13.75 29.94
C ALA A 147 0.57 13.82 28.40
N ALA A 148 -0.65 13.99 27.90
CA ALA A 148 -0.91 14.25 26.48
C ALA A 148 -0.81 15.75 26.12
N ARG A 149 -0.70 16.66 27.10
CA ARG A 149 -0.54 18.11 26.88
C ARG A 149 0.84 18.51 26.40
N ASP A 150 1.90 17.76 26.71
CA ASP A 150 3.24 18.03 26.15
C ASP A 150 3.32 17.74 24.63
N LEU A 151 2.31 17.05 24.08
CA LEU A 151 2.09 16.86 22.64
C LEU A 151 1.06 17.84 22.04
N GLN A 152 0.47 18.73 22.85
CA GLN A 152 -0.40 19.81 22.37
C GLN A 152 0.48 20.95 21.86
N GLY A 153 0.70 20.97 20.54
CA GLY A 153 0.81 22.26 19.86
C GLY A 153 -0.45 23.09 20.15
N VAL A 154 -0.34 24.42 20.03
CA VAL A 154 -1.32 25.44 20.47
C VAL A 154 -2.74 25.31 19.85
N GLY A 155 -3.04 24.28 19.05
CA GLY A 155 -4.39 23.93 18.61
C GLY A 155 -4.90 22.69 19.33
N GLY A 156 -6.13 22.73 19.87
CA GLY A 156 -6.81 21.59 20.50
C GLY A 156 -6.95 20.36 19.60
N GLU A 157 -7.68 19.33 20.06
CA GLU A 157 -7.95 18.13 19.25
C GLU A 157 -8.47 18.52 17.86
N PRO A 158 -7.77 18.16 16.76
CA PRO A 158 -8.33 18.32 15.45
C PRO A 158 -9.63 17.51 15.40
N PRO A 159 -10.74 18.09 14.88
CA PRO A 159 -11.99 17.37 14.76
C PRO A 159 -11.76 16.07 13.98
N ALA A 160 -12.43 15.01 14.40
CA ALA A 160 -12.31 13.72 13.73
C ALA A 160 -12.84 13.83 12.29
N VAL A 161 -12.05 13.37 11.32
CA VAL A 161 -12.50 13.28 9.92
C VAL A 161 -13.60 12.22 9.83
N THR A 162 -14.74 12.59 9.26
CA THR A 162 -15.99 11.80 9.30
C THR A 162 -16.47 11.31 7.94
N ALA A 163 -15.97 11.90 6.85
CA ALA A 163 -16.37 11.61 5.48
C ALA A 163 -15.17 11.44 4.53
N PRO A 164 -15.34 10.70 3.43
CA PRO A 164 -14.33 10.64 2.36
C PRO A 164 -14.12 12.03 1.77
N LEU A 165 -12.89 12.32 1.33
CA LEU A 165 -12.45 13.60 0.76
C LEU A 165 -12.52 14.78 1.73
N GLU A 166 -12.95 14.60 2.99
CA GLU A 166 -12.99 15.68 3.97
C GLU A 166 -11.59 16.18 4.32
N GLN A 167 -10.62 15.27 4.41
CA GLN A 167 -9.21 15.61 4.60
C GLN A 167 -8.33 14.63 3.83
N VAL A 168 -7.45 15.19 2.99
CA VAL A 168 -6.47 14.46 2.20
C VAL A 168 -5.08 14.90 2.62
N GLN A 169 -4.18 13.93 2.81
CA GLN A 169 -2.76 14.19 3.05
C GLN A 169 -2.00 13.92 1.76
N ILE A 170 -1.08 14.82 1.43
CA ILE A 170 -0.13 14.65 0.32
C ILE A 170 1.26 14.67 0.90
N ASP A 171 2.12 13.79 0.40
CA ASP A 171 3.53 13.74 0.77
C ASP A 171 4.37 13.27 -0.41
N HIS A 172 5.65 13.59 -0.37
CA HIS A 172 6.63 13.27 -1.39
C HIS A 172 7.75 12.42 -0.81
N THR A 173 8.27 11.48 -1.59
CA THR A 173 9.40 10.65 -1.17
C THR A 173 10.24 10.23 -2.36
N VAL A 174 11.53 10.02 -2.16
CA VAL A 174 12.38 9.39 -3.18
C VAL A 174 12.14 7.90 -3.15
N ILE A 175 11.88 7.29 -4.30
CA ILE A 175 11.74 5.84 -4.41
C ILE A 175 13.12 5.20 -4.24
N ASP A 176 13.22 4.17 -3.40
CA ASP A 176 14.45 3.39 -3.17
C ASP A 176 14.72 2.39 -4.33
N LEU A 177 14.61 2.86 -5.58
CA LEU A 177 14.77 2.08 -6.81
C LEU A 177 15.42 2.94 -7.91
N ILE A 178 16.42 2.40 -8.60
CA ILE A 178 16.99 3.03 -9.79
C ILE A 178 16.19 2.55 -11.02
N VAL A 179 15.71 3.50 -11.82
CA VAL A 179 15.06 3.20 -13.10
C VAL A 179 16.03 3.38 -14.26
N VAL A 180 15.70 2.76 -15.40
CA VAL A 180 16.46 2.85 -16.65
C VAL A 180 15.68 3.59 -17.72
N ASP A 181 16.36 4.11 -18.74
CA ASP A 181 15.70 4.71 -19.90
C ASP A 181 15.06 3.66 -20.82
N ASP A 182 14.07 4.10 -21.62
CA ASP A 182 13.32 3.20 -22.51
C ASP A 182 14.12 2.68 -23.72
N ARG A 183 15.20 3.36 -24.12
CA ARG A 183 15.94 3.09 -25.36
C ARG A 183 17.20 2.26 -25.13
N ASP A 184 18.13 2.79 -24.35
CA ASP A 184 19.47 2.23 -24.14
C ASP A 184 19.55 1.41 -22.84
N ARG A 185 18.49 1.43 -22.03
CA ARG A 185 18.38 0.72 -20.74
C ARG A 185 19.48 1.12 -19.76
N GLN A 186 19.99 2.34 -19.87
CA GLN A 186 20.96 2.91 -18.95
C GLN A 186 20.26 3.44 -17.69
N PRO A 187 20.88 3.32 -16.50
CA PRO A 187 20.38 3.94 -15.29
C PRO A 187 20.18 5.46 -15.43
N ILE A 188 18.98 5.95 -15.13
CA ILE A 188 18.64 7.38 -15.20
C ILE A 188 18.28 7.98 -13.83
N GLY A 189 18.58 7.24 -12.76
CA GLY A 189 18.46 7.71 -11.39
C GLY A 189 17.19 7.22 -10.67
N ARG A 190 16.89 7.87 -9.55
CA ARG A 190 15.82 7.48 -8.63
C ARG A 190 14.63 8.43 -8.79
N PRO A 191 13.43 7.93 -9.11
CA PRO A 191 12.25 8.77 -9.21
C PRO A 191 11.71 9.18 -7.83
N TYR A 192 10.97 10.28 -7.82
CA TYR A 192 10.15 10.74 -6.71
C TYR A 192 8.72 10.21 -6.85
N LEU A 193 8.14 9.80 -5.73
CA LEU A 193 6.73 9.48 -5.59
C LEU A 193 6.03 10.61 -4.85
N THR A 194 5.00 11.19 -5.46
CA THR A 194 4.01 12.02 -4.79
C THR A 194 2.77 11.16 -4.53
N LEU A 195 2.29 11.11 -3.30
CA LEU A 195 1.16 10.26 -2.92
C LEU A 195 0.09 11.07 -2.18
N ALA A 196 -1.18 10.93 -2.59
CA ALA A 196 -2.33 11.51 -1.91
C ALA A 196 -3.17 10.41 -1.26
N ILE A 197 -3.44 10.53 0.04
CA ILE A 197 -4.24 9.56 0.81
C ILE A 197 -5.41 10.24 1.52
N ASP A 198 -6.57 9.60 1.44
CA ASP A 198 -7.76 9.99 2.19
C ASP A 198 -7.65 9.56 3.66
N VAL A 199 -7.81 10.51 4.58
CA VAL A 199 -7.63 10.24 6.01
C VAL A 199 -8.73 9.36 6.58
N PHE A 200 -9.96 9.48 6.08
CA PHE A 200 -11.12 8.75 6.60
C PHE A 200 -11.12 7.27 6.19
N THR A 201 -10.95 7.01 4.90
CA THR A 201 -11.03 5.69 4.27
C THR A 201 -9.69 4.99 4.11
N ARG A 202 -8.58 5.70 4.31
CA ARG A 202 -7.21 5.23 4.02
C ARG A 202 -6.96 4.89 2.56
N CYS A 203 -7.87 5.24 1.64
CA CYS A 203 -7.63 5.00 0.23
C CYS A 203 -6.55 5.94 -0.29
N VAL A 204 -5.58 5.40 -1.01
CA VAL A 204 -4.77 6.20 -1.94
C VAL A 204 -5.70 6.76 -3.01
N LEU A 205 -5.80 8.09 -3.08
CA LEU A 205 -6.63 8.81 -4.04
C LEU A 205 -5.88 9.09 -5.33
N GLY A 206 -4.58 9.38 -5.22
CA GLY A 206 -3.74 9.55 -6.39
C GLY A 206 -2.27 9.45 -6.12
N MET A 207 -1.51 9.28 -7.20
CA MET A 207 -0.06 9.23 -7.17
C MET A 207 0.53 9.81 -8.44
N VAL A 208 1.76 10.31 -8.34
CA VAL A 208 2.57 10.80 -9.46
C VAL A 208 4.00 10.32 -9.25
N VAL A 209 4.60 9.76 -10.30
CA VAL A 209 6.00 9.31 -10.30
C VAL A 209 6.76 10.17 -11.29
N THR A 210 7.83 10.85 -10.85
CA THR A 210 8.61 11.76 -11.70
C THR A 210 10.10 11.63 -11.42
N LEU A 211 10.95 11.87 -12.42
CA LEU A 211 12.39 12.03 -12.19
C LEU A 211 12.74 13.41 -11.65
N GLU A 212 11.87 14.40 -11.87
CA GLU A 212 12.01 15.73 -11.30
C GLU A 212 11.66 15.73 -9.81
N ALA A 213 12.41 16.55 -9.06
CA ALA A 213 12.15 16.78 -7.65
C ALA A 213 10.75 17.38 -7.41
N PRO A 214 10.18 17.21 -6.19
CA PRO A 214 8.87 17.72 -5.85
C PRO A 214 8.72 19.22 -6.13
N SER A 215 7.58 19.60 -6.70
CA SER A 215 7.31 20.96 -7.12
C SER A 215 5.80 21.22 -7.14
N ALA A 216 5.40 22.48 -7.35
CA ALA A 216 3.99 22.80 -7.56
C ALA A 216 3.37 22.01 -8.74
N VAL A 217 4.18 21.65 -9.75
CA VAL A 217 3.76 20.84 -10.89
C VAL A 217 3.41 19.41 -10.44
N SER A 218 4.28 18.75 -9.66
CA SER A 218 4.01 17.37 -9.19
C SER A 218 2.79 17.32 -8.27
N VAL A 219 2.60 18.34 -7.43
CA VAL A 219 1.38 18.50 -6.61
C VAL A 219 0.14 18.69 -7.49
N GLY A 220 0.20 19.58 -8.49
CA GLY A 220 -0.91 19.81 -9.42
C GLY A 220 -1.31 18.56 -10.20
N LEU A 221 -0.32 17.81 -10.72
CA LEU A 221 -0.55 16.52 -11.37
C LEU A 221 -1.20 15.50 -10.42
N CYS A 222 -0.76 15.46 -9.16
CA CYS A 222 -1.33 14.58 -8.16
C CYS A 222 -2.80 14.96 -7.87
N LEU A 223 -3.11 16.25 -7.77
CA LEU A 223 -4.48 16.72 -7.59
C LEU A 223 -5.38 16.40 -8.78
N VAL A 224 -4.87 16.47 -10.02
CA VAL A 224 -5.61 15.99 -11.21
C VAL A 224 -5.95 14.52 -11.06
N HIS A 225 -4.97 13.69 -10.68
CA HIS A 225 -5.16 12.26 -10.49
C HIS A 225 -6.15 11.93 -9.36
N VAL A 226 -6.17 12.74 -8.29
CA VAL A 226 -7.15 12.66 -7.19
C VAL A 226 -8.56 13.02 -7.65
N ALA A 227 -8.70 14.13 -8.41
CA ALA A 227 -9.99 14.72 -8.69
C ALA A 227 -10.68 14.16 -9.94
N CYS A 228 -9.93 13.60 -10.88
CA CYS A 228 -10.44 13.11 -12.16
C CYS A 228 -10.73 11.60 -12.13
N ASP A 229 -11.45 11.14 -13.14
CA ASP A 229 -11.59 9.71 -13.43
C ASP A 229 -10.23 9.12 -13.87
N LYS A 230 -9.84 8.01 -13.23
CA LYS A 230 -8.56 7.34 -13.48
C LYS A 230 -8.63 6.29 -14.58
N ARG A 231 -9.83 5.93 -15.08
CA ARG A 231 -9.97 4.90 -16.14
C ARG A 231 -9.10 5.18 -17.37
N PRO A 232 -9.08 6.39 -17.96
CA PRO A 232 -8.23 6.66 -19.13
C PRO A 232 -6.73 6.51 -18.83
N TRP A 233 -6.31 6.84 -17.60
CA TRP A 233 -4.93 6.70 -17.17
C TRP A 233 -4.54 5.22 -16.95
N LEU A 234 -5.44 4.43 -16.35
CA LEU A 234 -5.26 2.97 -16.20
C LEU A 234 -5.20 2.24 -17.54
N GLU A 235 -6.04 2.64 -18.51
CA GLU A 235 -5.99 2.17 -19.89
C GLU A 235 -4.63 2.46 -20.54
N GLY A 236 -4.12 3.68 -20.35
CA GLY A 236 -2.78 4.07 -20.82
C GLY A 236 -1.63 3.26 -20.20
N LEU A 237 -1.83 2.69 -19.01
CA LEU A 237 -0.87 1.79 -18.36
C LEU A 237 -1.11 0.30 -18.64
N ASN A 238 -2.14 -0.04 -19.42
CA ASN A 238 -2.58 -1.42 -19.65
C ASN A 238 -2.82 -2.16 -18.32
N VAL A 239 -3.53 -1.51 -17.39
CA VAL A 239 -3.89 -2.08 -16.09
C VAL A 239 -5.40 -2.28 -16.01
N GLU A 240 -5.82 -3.54 -15.87
CA GLU A 240 -7.21 -3.91 -15.60
C GLU A 240 -7.45 -3.92 -14.09
N MET A 241 -7.89 -2.78 -13.57
CA MET A 241 -8.18 -2.57 -12.16
C MET A 241 -9.28 -1.52 -12.03
N ASP A 242 -10.06 -1.61 -10.96
CA ASP A 242 -11.01 -0.55 -10.61
C ASP A 242 -10.44 0.35 -9.50
N TRP A 243 -10.20 1.62 -9.83
CA TRP A 243 -9.73 2.65 -8.90
C TRP A 243 -10.75 3.79 -8.81
N GLN A 244 -11.88 3.47 -8.17
CA GLN A 244 -13.07 4.33 -8.10
C GLN A 244 -12.89 5.62 -7.29
N MET A 245 -11.86 5.71 -6.44
CA MET A 245 -11.71 6.80 -5.49
C MET A 245 -11.27 8.08 -6.21
N SER A 246 -12.25 8.92 -6.56
CA SER A 246 -12.03 10.23 -7.20
C SER A 246 -12.90 11.29 -6.55
N GLY A 247 -12.41 12.54 -6.60
CA GLY A 247 -13.20 13.73 -6.28
C GLY A 247 -12.35 14.82 -5.64
N LYS A 248 -12.91 16.03 -5.59
CA LYS A 248 -12.22 17.18 -5.00
C LYS A 248 -12.18 17.08 -3.47
N PRO A 249 -10.99 17.20 -2.84
CA PRO A 249 -10.89 17.29 -1.38
C PRO A 249 -11.53 18.56 -0.82
N LEU A 250 -12.06 18.50 0.40
CA LEU A 250 -12.49 19.69 1.15
C LEU A 250 -11.31 20.38 1.84
N LEU A 251 -10.29 19.61 2.20
CA LEU A 251 -9.09 20.07 2.90
C LEU A 251 -7.88 19.26 2.45
N LEU A 252 -6.81 19.95 2.06
CA LEU A 252 -5.46 19.38 1.99
C LEU A 252 -4.74 19.67 3.30
N TYR A 253 -4.27 18.62 3.95
CA TYR A 253 -3.48 18.70 5.18
C TYR A 253 -2.03 18.32 4.89
N LEU A 254 -1.19 19.35 4.75
CA LEU A 254 0.12 19.27 4.12
C LEU A 254 1.25 19.49 5.13
N ASP A 255 2.46 19.07 4.79
CA ASP A 255 3.63 19.49 5.56
C ASP A 255 4.04 20.94 5.22
N ASN A 256 5.14 21.40 5.79
CA ASN A 256 5.60 22.79 5.64
C ASN A 256 6.57 23.01 4.46
N ALA A 257 6.70 22.06 3.55
CA ALA A 257 7.60 22.16 2.40
C ALA A 257 7.22 23.33 1.47
N ALA A 258 8.18 23.78 0.67
CA ALA A 258 8.06 25.03 -0.08
C ALA A 258 7.04 24.92 -1.23
N GLU A 259 6.98 23.75 -1.87
CA GLU A 259 6.04 23.39 -2.93
C GLU A 259 4.57 23.56 -2.49
N PHE A 260 4.27 23.20 -1.23
CA PHE A 260 2.93 23.37 -0.66
C PHE A 260 2.59 24.80 -0.28
N LYS A 261 3.57 25.71 -0.28
CA LYS A 261 3.37 27.14 0.00
C LYS A 261 3.33 27.99 -1.27
N SER A 262 3.42 27.36 -2.44
CA SER A 262 3.43 28.03 -3.73
C SER A 262 2.15 28.85 -3.97
N GLU A 263 2.31 29.97 -4.69
CA GLU A 263 1.18 30.81 -5.05
C GLU A 263 0.16 30.09 -5.93
N ALA A 264 0.65 29.26 -6.86
CA ALA A 264 -0.18 28.45 -7.75
C ALA A 264 -1.10 27.51 -6.96
N LEU A 265 -0.56 26.76 -6.01
CA LEU A 265 -1.36 25.85 -5.18
C LEU A 265 -2.43 26.60 -4.39
N ARG A 266 -2.07 27.72 -3.77
CA ARG A 266 -3.01 28.54 -3.00
C ARG A 266 -4.18 29.03 -3.84
N ARG A 267 -3.90 29.64 -5.00
CA ARG A 267 -4.93 30.18 -5.90
C ARG A 267 -5.80 29.07 -6.50
N GLY A 268 -5.19 27.96 -6.94
CA GLY A 268 -5.93 26.81 -7.45
C GLY A 268 -6.86 26.22 -6.38
N CYS A 269 -6.38 26.08 -5.14
CA CYS A 269 -7.20 25.63 -4.03
C CYS A 269 -8.37 26.59 -3.73
N GLU A 270 -8.12 27.90 -3.67
CA GLU A 270 -9.16 28.92 -3.49
C GLU A 270 -10.23 28.86 -4.60
N GLN A 271 -9.80 28.79 -5.87
CA GLN A 271 -10.68 28.70 -7.04
C GLN A 271 -11.58 27.45 -7.02
N HIS A 272 -11.07 26.34 -6.49
CA HIS A 272 -11.78 25.05 -6.47
C HIS A 272 -12.51 24.76 -5.15
N GLY A 273 -12.46 25.66 -4.18
CA GLY A 273 -13.10 25.53 -2.86
C GLY A 273 -12.39 24.53 -1.93
N ILE A 274 -11.09 24.30 -2.15
CA ILE A 274 -10.26 23.37 -1.38
C ILE A 274 -9.55 24.18 -0.30
N ARG A 275 -9.71 23.81 0.97
CA ARG A 275 -8.97 24.47 2.06
C ARG A 275 -7.55 23.93 2.14
N LEU A 276 -6.62 24.77 2.59
CA LEU A 276 -5.26 24.38 2.92
C LEU A 276 -5.06 24.49 4.42
N ASP A 277 -4.50 23.45 5.03
CA ASP A 277 -4.03 23.45 6.41
C ASP A 277 -2.68 22.73 6.49
N TYR A 278 -1.86 23.15 7.44
CA TYR A 278 -0.46 22.74 7.53
C TYR A 278 -0.17 22.10 8.88
N ARG A 279 0.73 21.11 8.88
CA ARG A 279 1.22 20.49 10.11
C ARG A 279 1.85 21.55 11.03
N PRO A 280 1.63 21.50 12.35
CA PRO A 280 2.38 22.33 13.29
C PRO A 280 3.89 22.08 13.17
N LEU A 281 4.69 23.16 13.28
CA LEU A 281 6.15 23.05 13.22
C LEU A 281 6.67 22.16 14.36
N GLY A 282 7.59 21.24 14.03
CA GLY A 282 8.25 20.37 15.02
C GLY A 282 7.41 19.20 15.54
N GLN A 283 6.23 18.91 14.96
CA GLN A 283 5.36 17.82 15.42
C GLN A 283 5.17 16.74 14.33
N PRO A 284 6.10 15.77 14.20
CA PRO A 284 6.05 14.74 13.16
C PRO A 284 4.83 13.81 13.27
N HIS A 285 4.17 13.75 14.43
CA HIS A 285 3.04 12.84 14.68
C HIS A 285 1.80 13.04 13.79
N TYR A 286 1.68 14.16 13.06
CA TYR A 286 0.51 14.45 12.23
C TYR A 286 0.61 13.89 10.79
N GLY A 287 1.78 13.39 10.37
CA GLY A 287 2.03 12.75 9.08
C GLY A 287 1.91 11.23 9.05
N GLY A 288 1.70 10.60 10.20
CA GLY A 288 1.88 9.14 10.36
C GLY A 288 0.93 8.24 9.53
N ILE A 289 -0.02 8.79 8.78
CA ILE A 289 -0.90 8.04 7.88
C ILE A 289 -0.21 7.91 6.52
N VAL A 290 0.11 9.05 5.89
CA VAL A 290 0.80 9.08 4.60
C VAL A 290 2.21 8.48 4.70
N GLU A 291 2.93 8.74 5.80
CA GLU A 291 4.23 8.13 6.07
C GLU A 291 4.15 6.59 6.15
N ARG A 292 3.08 6.05 6.75
CA ARG A 292 2.91 4.58 6.89
C ARG A 292 2.65 3.91 5.56
N ILE A 293 1.83 4.50 4.69
CA ILE A 293 1.57 3.93 3.37
C ILE A 293 2.82 4.05 2.49
N ILE A 294 3.57 5.16 2.58
CA ILE A 294 4.86 5.31 1.90
C ILE A 294 5.83 4.21 2.37
N GLY A 295 5.97 4.01 3.67
CA GLY A 295 6.83 2.94 4.20
C GLY A 295 6.39 1.53 3.76
N THR A 296 5.08 1.32 3.61
CA THR A 296 4.54 0.06 3.06
C THR A 296 4.93 -0.12 1.59
N ALA A 297 4.81 0.93 0.77
CA ALA A 297 5.22 0.90 -0.63
C ALA A 297 6.73 0.63 -0.78
N MET A 298 7.57 1.30 0.00
CA MET A 298 9.03 1.07 -0.02
C MET A 298 9.38 -0.36 0.37
N GLN A 299 8.72 -0.92 1.38
CA GLN A 299 8.95 -2.31 1.76
C GLN A 299 8.58 -3.29 0.63
N MET A 300 7.49 -3.04 -0.09
CA MET A 300 7.11 -3.87 -1.23
C MET A 300 8.13 -3.75 -2.38
N ILE A 301 8.60 -2.53 -2.67
CA ILE A 301 9.67 -2.29 -3.66
C ILE A 301 10.92 -3.10 -3.30
N HIS A 302 11.38 -3.02 -2.05
CA HIS A 302 12.54 -3.78 -1.58
C HIS A 302 12.36 -5.30 -1.66
N ASP A 303 11.14 -5.77 -1.45
CA ASP A 303 10.84 -7.20 -1.41
C ASP A 303 10.66 -7.83 -2.80
N GLU A 304 10.19 -7.04 -3.78
CA GLU A 304 9.68 -7.57 -5.05
C GLU A 304 10.43 -7.09 -6.30
N LEU A 305 11.14 -5.95 -6.24
CA LEU A 305 11.77 -5.34 -7.41
C LEU A 305 13.31 -5.44 -7.40
N PRO A 306 13.95 -5.65 -8.56
CA PRO A 306 15.41 -5.55 -8.72
C PRO A 306 15.87 -4.10 -8.89
N GLY A 307 17.13 -3.78 -8.55
CA GLY A 307 17.69 -2.43 -8.69
C GLY A 307 17.39 -1.49 -7.51
N THR A 308 17.00 -2.08 -6.38
CA THR A 308 16.68 -1.34 -5.16
C THR A 308 17.94 -0.82 -4.50
N THR A 309 17.87 0.38 -3.91
CA THR A 309 19.03 1.00 -3.25
C THR A 309 19.12 0.67 -1.76
N PHE A 310 18.05 0.10 -1.19
CA PHE A 310 17.81 -0.11 0.23
C PHE A 310 17.94 1.19 1.06
N SER A 311 17.25 1.28 2.18
CA SER A 311 17.18 2.52 2.97
C SER A 311 18.45 2.80 3.80
N ASN A 312 19.38 1.85 3.88
CA ASN A 312 20.64 1.97 4.63
C ASN A 312 21.81 1.40 3.82
N PRO A 313 22.94 2.14 3.65
CA PRO A 313 24.18 1.62 3.06
C PRO A 313 24.62 0.26 3.62
N ASP A 314 24.43 0.01 4.93
CA ASP A 314 24.80 -1.28 5.56
C ASP A 314 23.92 -2.45 5.07
N GLN A 315 22.69 -2.18 4.63
CA GLN A 315 21.80 -3.17 4.04
C GLN A 315 22.11 -3.43 2.57
N ARG A 316 22.80 -2.49 1.91
CA ARG A 316 23.19 -2.59 0.50
C ARG A 316 24.31 -3.62 0.29
N GLY A 317 25.27 -3.72 1.22
CA GLY A 317 26.41 -4.64 1.08
C GLY A 317 27.09 -4.49 -0.28
N ASP A 318 27.36 -5.63 -0.95
CA ASP A 318 27.92 -5.68 -2.32
C ASP A 318 26.85 -5.62 -3.44
N TYR A 319 25.60 -5.27 -3.11
CA TYR A 319 24.53 -5.20 -4.10
C TYR A 319 24.70 -3.99 -5.02
N ASP A 320 24.96 -4.28 -6.29
CA ASP A 320 25.07 -3.28 -7.34
C ASP A 320 23.69 -2.88 -7.88
N SER A 321 23.09 -1.87 -7.27
CA SER A 321 21.76 -1.37 -7.65
C SER A 321 21.71 -0.86 -9.10
N GLU A 322 22.79 -0.28 -9.62
CA GLU A 322 22.82 0.28 -10.97
C GLU A 322 22.81 -0.83 -12.02
N ASN A 323 23.67 -1.86 -11.86
CA ASN A 323 23.67 -3.00 -12.77
C ASN A 323 22.45 -3.92 -12.61
N LYS A 324 21.70 -3.79 -11.51
CA LYS A 324 20.45 -4.53 -11.28
C LYS A 324 19.20 -3.71 -11.65
N ALA A 325 19.34 -2.44 -12.01
CA ALA A 325 18.23 -1.60 -12.46
C ALA A 325 17.61 -2.21 -13.73
N ALA A 326 16.32 -2.49 -13.68
CA ALA A 326 15.65 -3.23 -14.75
C ALA A 326 14.26 -2.70 -15.11
N LEU A 327 13.77 -1.65 -14.45
CA LEU A 327 12.46 -1.08 -14.73
C LEU A 327 12.62 0.31 -15.33
N THR A 328 11.84 0.58 -16.37
CA THR A 328 11.59 1.95 -16.86
C THR A 328 10.67 2.69 -15.89
N LEU A 329 10.60 4.01 -16.03
CA LEU A 329 9.65 4.82 -15.26
C LEU A 329 8.20 4.33 -15.45
N ARG A 330 7.82 4.00 -16.69
CA ARG A 330 6.46 3.52 -17.03
C ARG A 330 6.17 2.13 -16.45
N GLU A 331 7.15 1.23 -16.45
CA GLU A 331 7.02 -0.09 -15.84
C GLU A 331 6.87 0.02 -14.31
N LEU A 332 7.62 0.94 -13.69
CA LEU A 332 7.50 1.24 -12.27
C LEU A 332 6.13 1.84 -11.92
N GLU A 333 5.64 2.80 -12.71
CA GLU A 333 4.30 3.37 -12.55
C GLU A 333 3.21 2.28 -12.63
N ARG A 334 3.31 1.39 -13.62
CA ARG A 334 2.39 0.26 -13.76
C ARG A 334 2.44 -0.66 -12.54
N TRP A 335 3.62 -1.00 -12.05
CA TRP A 335 3.78 -1.84 -10.88
C TRP A 335 3.20 -1.18 -9.61
N LEU A 336 3.50 0.10 -9.38
CA LEU A 336 2.96 0.87 -8.24
C LEU A 336 1.44 0.94 -8.29
N THR A 337 0.87 1.05 -9.49
CA THR A 337 -0.59 1.06 -9.71
C THR A 337 -1.24 -0.23 -9.22
N LEU A 338 -0.64 -1.38 -9.58
CA LEU A 338 -1.10 -2.70 -9.13
C LEU A 338 -0.90 -2.88 -7.62
N ALA A 339 0.19 -2.35 -7.07
CA ALA A 339 0.44 -2.37 -5.63
C ALA A 339 -0.63 -1.57 -4.86
N VAL A 340 -1.06 -0.42 -5.39
CA VAL A 340 -2.17 0.35 -4.82
C VAL A 340 -3.48 -0.44 -4.84
N GLY A 341 -3.82 -1.11 -5.94
CA GLY A 341 -4.99 -1.99 -5.99
C GLY A 341 -4.96 -3.11 -4.96
N THR A 342 -3.80 -3.73 -4.80
CA THR A 342 -3.57 -4.77 -3.79
C THR A 342 -3.76 -4.22 -2.37
N TYR A 343 -3.26 -3.01 -2.10
CA TYR A 343 -3.45 -2.32 -0.83
C TYR A 343 -4.93 -2.01 -0.56
N HIS A 344 -5.67 -1.50 -1.54
CA HIS A 344 -7.09 -1.19 -1.40
C HIS A 344 -7.96 -2.42 -1.10
N GLY A 345 -7.58 -3.59 -1.63
CA GLY A 345 -8.25 -4.87 -1.35
C GLY A 345 -7.80 -5.56 -0.05
N SER A 346 -6.73 -5.08 0.59
CA SER A 346 -6.16 -5.70 1.79
C SER A 346 -6.73 -5.10 3.08
N VAL A 347 -6.94 -5.93 4.10
CA VAL A 347 -7.46 -5.48 5.41
C VAL A 347 -6.48 -4.50 6.06
N HIS A 348 -6.93 -3.26 6.28
CA HIS A 348 -6.11 -2.25 6.93
C HIS A 348 -6.24 -2.33 8.46
N ASN A 349 -5.12 -2.46 9.18
CA ASN A 349 -5.10 -2.66 10.64
C ASN A 349 -5.87 -1.58 11.42
N GLY A 350 -5.83 -0.32 10.95
CA GLY A 350 -6.53 0.79 11.60
C GLY A 350 -8.03 0.87 11.30
N LEU A 351 -8.49 0.20 10.23
CA LEU A 351 -9.91 0.18 9.83
C LEU A 351 -10.59 -1.15 10.18
N LEU A 352 -9.82 -2.22 10.31
CA LEU A 352 -10.29 -3.62 10.41
C LEU A 352 -11.11 -4.09 9.20
N GLN A 353 -10.98 -3.40 8.08
CA GLN A 353 -11.57 -3.74 6.78
C GLN A 353 -10.70 -3.18 5.64
N PRO A 354 -10.90 -3.63 4.39
CA PRO A 354 -10.21 -3.06 3.24
C PRO A 354 -10.54 -1.58 3.02
N PRO A 355 -9.56 -0.73 2.64
CA PRO A 355 -9.82 0.67 2.28
C PRO A 355 -10.92 0.84 1.23
N ALA A 356 -10.93 -0.01 0.18
CA ALA A 356 -11.97 0.04 -0.86
C ALA A 356 -13.38 -0.22 -0.30
N ALA A 357 -13.52 -1.18 0.62
CA ALA A 357 -14.79 -1.45 1.28
C ALA A 357 -15.25 -0.24 2.11
N ARG A 358 -14.32 0.39 2.84
CA ARG A 358 -14.61 1.59 3.63
C ARG A 358 -15.05 2.77 2.76
N TRP A 359 -14.46 2.94 1.59
CA TRP A 359 -14.88 3.94 0.61
C TRP A 359 -16.27 3.65 0.07
N ALA A 360 -16.54 2.40 -0.36
CA ALA A 360 -17.85 2.00 -0.87
C ALA A 360 -18.98 2.19 0.16
N GLU A 361 -18.75 1.81 1.43
CA GLU A 361 -19.68 2.07 2.54
C GLU A 361 -19.99 3.57 2.70
N ALA A 362 -18.96 4.41 2.58
CA ALA A 362 -19.10 5.83 2.75
C ALA A 362 -19.89 6.46 1.60
N VAL A 363 -19.52 6.12 0.36
CA VAL A 363 -20.20 6.57 -0.86
C VAL A 363 -21.66 6.13 -0.89
N ALA A 364 -21.97 4.91 -0.45
CA ALA A 364 -23.36 4.45 -0.34
C ALA A 364 -24.20 5.31 0.62
N ARG A 365 -23.56 5.94 1.62
CA ARG A 365 -24.22 6.79 2.61
C ARG A 365 -24.30 8.26 2.18
N VAL A 366 -23.24 8.82 1.59
CA VAL A 366 -23.11 10.26 1.30
C VAL A 366 -23.29 10.62 -0.18
N GLY A 367 -23.34 9.62 -1.06
CA GLY A 367 -23.35 9.78 -2.52
C GLY A 367 -21.95 9.68 -3.13
N VAL A 368 -21.92 9.46 -4.45
CA VAL A 368 -20.68 9.42 -5.24
C VAL A 368 -20.13 10.86 -5.36
N PRO A 369 -18.87 11.11 -4.98
CA PRO A 369 -18.29 12.44 -5.15
C PRO A 369 -18.24 12.87 -6.62
N ALA A 370 -18.44 14.16 -6.87
CA ALA A 370 -18.30 14.72 -8.21
C ALA A 370 -16.83 14.69 -8.64
N VAL A 371 -16.59 14.21 -9.86
CA VAL A 371 -15.28 14.21 -10.50
C VAL A 371 -15.07 15.45 -11.35
N VAL A 372 -13.82 15.87 -11.49
CA VAL A 372 -13.42 16.92 -12.43
C VAL A 372 -13.41 16.33 -13.83
N THR A 373 -14.13 16.97 -14.77
CA THR A 373 -14.25 16.51 -16.16
C THR A 373 -13.25 17.17 -17.11
N ARG A 374 -12.78 18.38 -16.78
CA ARG A 374 -11.81 19.14 -17.60
C ARG A 374 -10.43 19.12 -16.94
N ALA A 375 -9.76 17.97 -17.00
CA ALA A 375 -8.47 17.72 -16.36
C ALA A 375 -7.40 18.78 -16.70
N THR A 376 -7.27 19.17 -17.97
CA THR A 376 -6.28 20.18 -18.40
C THR A 376 -6.57 21.56 -17.80
N SER A 377 -7.83 21.99 -17.80
CA SER A 377 -8.22 23.28 -17.21
C SER A 377 -7.95 23.28 -15.71
N PHE A 378 -8.28 22.19 -15.04
CA PHE A 378 -8.01 22.02 -13.62
C PHE A 378 -6.51 22.04 -13.34
N LEU A 379 -5.69 21.33 -14.11
CA LEU A 379 -4.23 21.34 -13.97
C LEU A 379 -3.64 22.73 -14.09
N VAL A 380 -4.06 23.50 -15.11
CA VAL A 380 -3.56 24.87 -15.38
C VAL A 380 -3.71 25.76 -14.15
N ASP A 381 -4.78 25.61 -13.37
CA ASP A 381 -5.01 26.39 -12.15
C ASP A 381 -3.97 26.12 -11.05
N PHE A 382 -3.21 25.01 -11.14
CA PHE A 382 -2.15 24.62 -10.19
C PHE A 382 -0.73 24.74 -10.77
N LEU A 383 -0.56 25.16 -12.02
CA LEU A 383 0.76 25.30 -12.63
C LEU A 383 1.51 26.56 -12.14
N PRO A 384 2.86 26.54 -12.14
CA PRO A 384 3.67 27.68 -11.72
C PRO A 384 3.29 28.99 -12.42
N ILE A 385 3.23 30.06 -11.63
CA ILE A 385 2.87 31.39 -12.12
C ILE A 385 4.14 32.21 -12.32
N LEU A 386 4.39 32.61 -13.57
CA LEU A 386 5.45 33.56 -13.92
C LEU A 386 4.81 34.89 -14.34
N ARG A 387 5.18 35.97 -13.65
CA ARG A 387 4.76 37.33 -14.04
C ARG A 387 5.78 37.92 -15.00
N ARG A 388 5.28 38.49 -16.10
CA ARG A 388 6.07 39.21 -17.10
C ARG A 388 5.38 40.51 -17.46
N THR A 389 6.18 41.53 -17.74
CA THR A 389 5.68 42.80 -18.26
C THR A 389 5.52 42.67 -19.76
N LEU A 390 4.31 42.91 -20.26
CA LEU A 390 4.05 42.96 -21.70
C LEU A 390 4.67 44.23 -22.28
N THR A 391 5.62 44.07 -23.20
CA THR A 391 6.22 45.19 -23.94
C THR A 391 5.69 45.25 -25.37
N ARG A 392 6.03 46.31 -26.12
CA ARG A 392 5.65 46.43 -27.55
C ARG A 392 6.16 45.28 -28.42
N THR A 393 7.24 44.60 -28.02
CA THR A 393 7.80 43.45 -28.72
C THR A 393 7.40 42.12 -28.07
N GLY A 394 6.39 42.13 -27.19
CA GLY A 394 5.97 40.96 -26.43
C GLY A 394 6.81 40.72 -25.18
N PHE A 395 7.05 39.46 -24.84
CA PHE A 395 7.93 39.03 -23.76
C PHE A 395 8.63 37.70 -24.11
N VAL A 396 9.67 37.34 -23.36
CA VAL A 396 10.45 36.11 -23.56
C VAL A 396 10.37 35.23 -22.32
N ILE A 397 10.14 33.93 -22.53
CA ILE A 397 10.26 32.87 -21.52
C ILE A 397 11.11 31.77 -22.15
N ASP A 398 12.19 31.34 -21.48
CA ASP A 398 13.06 30.24 -21.91
C ASP A 398 13.49 30.31 -23.39
N HIS A 399 13.88 31.51 -23.83
CA HIS A 399 14.26 31.83 -25.21
C HIS A 399 13.13 31.72 -26.25
N ILE A 400 11.89 31.52 -25.83
CA ILE A 400 10.70 31.55 -26.69
C ILE A 400 10.07 32.95 -26.61
N HIS A 401 9.83 33.54 -27.78
CA HIS A 401 9.20 34.85 -27.91
C HIS A 401 7.68 34.72 -27.99
N TYR A 402 6.98 35.41 -27.09
CA TYR A 402 5.53 35.51 -27.06
C TYR A 402 5.14 36.92 -27.47
N TYR A 403 4.45 37.05 -28.60
CA TYR A 403 3.89 38.30 -29.11
C TYR A 403 2.36 38.23 -29.10
N ALA A 404 1.71 39.39 -28.96
CA ALA A 404 0.25 39.53 -28.99
C ALA A 404 -0.18 40.31 -30.23
#